data_AF-A0A2V6X283-F1
#
_entry.id   AF-A0A2V6X283-F1
#
_cell.length_a   1.000
_cell.length_b   1.000
_cell.length_c   1.000
_cell.angle_alpha   90.00
_cell.angle_beta   90.00
_cell.angle_gamma   90.00
#
_symmetry.space_group_name_H-M   'P 1'
#
loop_
_entity.id
_entity.type
_entity.pdbx_description
1 polymer ?
#
loop_
_entity_poly.entity_id
_entity_poly.type
_entity_poly.pdbx_seq_one_letter_code
_entity_poly.pdbx_strand_id
1 'polypeptide(L)'
;MDFMDRLVRRFRPQRRPRYALALAGGGVIGGMYEVGVVAAMEEQLTGGRGFDIYVGCSAGSVVAALLANGVRAAEIYRIIDEDREHPLNFRRGAVYASNSFRHAAGRFGRLLWAVGKNAVTGMTSSVPDMLARAERDLPAGFFSLVALERYMRETLAAGGLRNSFSALDRT
;
A
#
# COMPACT_ATOMS: atom_id res chain seq x y z
N MET A 1 -35.59 -34.49 -5.46
CA MET A 1 -34.32 -33.93 -4.94
C MET A 1 -34.23 -32.39 -5.07
N ASP A 2 -35.31 -31.63 -5.38
CA ASP A 2 -35.20 -30.18 -5.72
C ASP A 2 -35.84 -29.22 -4.68
N PHE A 3 -36.64 -29.73 -3.73
CA PHE A 3 -37.34 -28.89 -2.73
C PHE A 3 -36.47 -28.53 -1.52
N MET A 4 -35.67 -29.50 -1.03
CA MET A 4 -34.78 -29.32 0.11
C MET A 4 -33.61 -28.38 -0.22
N ASP A 5 -33.07 -28.44 -1.44
CA ASP A 5 -32.00 -27.54 -1.89
C ASP A 5 -32.45 -26.08 -2.01
N ARG A 6 -33.71 -25.83 -2.41
CA ARG A 6 -34.29 -24.48 -2.43
C ARG A 6 -34.51 -23.92 -1.02
N LEU A 7 -34.94 -24.75 -0.07
CA LEU A 7 -35.08 -24.35 1.33
C LEU A 7 -33.72 -24.02 1.96
N VAL A 8 -32.70 -24.86 1.76
CA VAL A 8 -31.34 -24.61 2.26
C VAL A 8 -30.73 -23.34 1.64
N ARG A 9 -31.01 -23.03 0.37
CA ARG A 9 -30.61 -21.76 -0.27
C ARG A 9 -31.32 -20.55 0.32
N ARG A 10 -32.59 -20.68 0.70
CA ARG A 10 -33.41 -19.61 1.30
C ARG A 10 -32.94 -19.24 2.71
N PHE A 11 -32.44 -20.23 3.46
CA PHE A 11 -31.94 -20.05 4.83
C PHE A 11 -30.43 -19.84 4.94
N ARG A 12 -29.70 -19.80 3.81
CA ARG A 12 -28.28 -19.43 3.84
C ARG A 12 -28.19 -17.94 4.17
N PRO A 13 -27.59 -17.55 5.30
CA PRO A 13 -27.38 -16.15 5.61
C PRO A 13 -26.58 -15.54 4.45
N GLN A 14 -27.18 -14.55 3.78
CA GLN A 14 -26.52 -13.79 2.73
C GLN A 14 -25.34 -13.07 3.39
N ARG A 15 -24.13 -13.58 3.16
CA ARG A 15 -22.91 -12.93 3.63
C ARG A 15 -22.88 -11.54 2.98
N ARG A 16 -22.76 -10.50 3.81
CA ARG A 16 -22.62 -9.13 3.32
C ARG A 16 -21.48 -9.08 2.29
N PRO A 17 -21.62 -8.32 1.19
CA PRO A 17 -20.53 -8.13 0.25
C PRO A 17 -19.33 -7.52 0.98
N ARG A 18 -18.13 -8.01 0.64
CA ARG A 18 -16.87 -7.49 1.17
C ARG A 18 -16.15 -6.72 0.07
N TYR A 19 -15.57 -5.58 0.44
CA TYR A 19 -14.85 -4.71 -0.49
C TYR A 19 -13.36 -4.70 -0.18
N ALA A 20 -12.54 -4.77 -1.23
CA ALA A 20 -11.10 -4.69 -1.13
C ALA A 20 -10.60 -3.41 -1.80
N LEU A 21 -9.64 -2.74 -1.17
CA LEU A 21 -8.89 -1.63 -1.74
C LEU A 21 -7.50 -2.13 -2.13
N ALA A 22 -7.17 -2.02 -3.42
CA ALA A 22 -5.86 -2.37 -3.96
C ALA A 22 -5.11 -1.08 -4.35
N LEU A 23 -3.98 -0.85 -3.70
CA LEU A 23 -3.09 0.30 -3.89
C LEU A 23 -1.80 -0.18 -4.55
N ALA A 24 -1.62 0.15 -5.83
CA ALA A 24 -0.47 -0.28 -6.61
C ALA A 24 0.81 0.51 -6.28
N GLY A 25 0.66 1.71 -5.71
CA GLY A 25 1.73 2.66 -5.48
C GLY A 25 2.16 3.36 -6.77
N GLY A 26 3.47 3.56 -6.93
CA GLY A 26 4.05 4.40 -7.99
C GLY A 26 5.09 5.39 -7.48
N GLY A 27 5.81 5.02 -6.41
CA GLY A 27 6.66 5.93 -5.66
C GLY A 27 5.86 6.94 -4.84
N VAL A 28 6.55 7.96 -4.32
CA VAL A 28 5.95 8.97 -3.43
C VAL A 28 4.76 9.67 -4.11
N ILE A 29 4.91 10.05 -5.38
CA ILE A 29 3.85 10.74 -6.14
C ILE A 29 2.63 9.83 -6.34
N GLY A 30 2.84 8.57 -6.72
CA GLY A 30 1.74 7.59 -6.87
C GLY A 30 0.99 7.35 -5.56
N GLY A 31 1.71 7.24 -4.43
CA GLY A 31 1.08 7.12 -3.11
C GLY A 31 0.27 8.36 -2.72
N MET A 32 0.75 9.57 -3.03
CA MET A 32 0.00 10.81 -2.80
C MET A 32 -1.27 10.88 -3.66
N TYR A 33 -1.17 10.45 -4.93
CA TYR A 33 -2.32 10.36 -5.83
C TYR A 33 -3.37 9.38 -5.27
N GLU A 34 -2.93 8.19 -4.83
CA GLU A 34 -3.81 7.20 -4.19
C GLU A 34 -4.53 7.75 -2.96
N VAL A 35 -3.82 8.48 -2.09
CA VAL A 35 -4.44 9.15 -0.93
C VAL A 35 -5.53 10.12 -1.37
N GLY A 36 -5.29 10.95 -2.38
CA GLY A 36 -6.30 11.88 -2.90
C GLY A 36 -7.53 11.18 -3.48
N VAL A 37 -7.33 10.10 -4.24
CA VAL A 37 -8.44 9.28 -4.78
C VAL A 37 -9.28 8.69 -3.64
N VAL A 38 -8.64 8.10 -2.63
CA VAL A 38 -9.37 7.50 -1.51
C VAL A 38 -10.07 8.58 -0.66
N ALA A 39 -9.46 9.76 -0.47
CA ALA A 39 -10.09 10.87 0.22
C ALA A 39 -11.37 11.35 -0.50
N ALA A 40 -11.31 11.47 -1.84
CA ALA A 40 -12.49 11.79 -2.64
C ALA A 40 -13.57 10.68 -2.54
N MET A 41 -13.16 9.40 -2.49
CA MET A 41 -14.09 8.30 -2.26
C MET A 41 -14.75 8.36 -0.88
N GLU A 42 -14.01 8.70 0.18
CA GLU A 42 -14.55 8.87 1.54
C GLU A 42 -15.63 9.96 1.61
N GLU A 43 -15.49 11.05 0.84
CA GLU A 43 -16.49 12.13 0.76
C GLU A 43 -17.77 11.69 0.05
N GLN A 44 -17.65 10.89 -1.02
CA GLN A 44 -18.80 10.46 -1.85
C GLN A 44 -19.52 9.24 -1.28
N LEU A 45 -18.79 8.34 -0.59
CA LEU A 45 -19.35 7.16 0.04
C LEU A 45 -19.95 7.54 1.40
N THR A 46 -21.20 8.00 1.36
CA THR A 46 -22.04 8.29 2.54
C THR A 46 -22.20 7.03 3.39
N GLY A 47 -21.34 6.86 4.39
CA GLY A 47 -21.44 5.71 5.30
C GLY A 47 -20.22 5.38 6.14
N GLY A 48 -19.06 6.01 5.90
CA GLY A 48 -17.90 5.95 6.82
C GLY A 48 -17.35 4.54 7.08
N ARG A 49 -17.75 3.54 6.30
CA ARG A 49 -17.20 2.19 6.41
C ARG A 49 -16.02 2.10 5.47
N GLY A 50 -14.84 1.88 6.05
CA GLY A 50 -13.64 1.53 5.31
C GLY A 50 -13.80 0.21 4.55
N PHE A 51 -12.72 -0.25 3.95
CA PHE A 51 -12.70 -1.49 3.19
C PHE A 51 -12.50 -2.68 4.13
N ASP A 52 -13.01 -3.86 3.76
CA ASP A 52 -12.78 -5.09 4.53
C ASP A 52 -11.35 -5.62 4.32
N ILE A 53 -10.72 -5.30 3.19
CA ILE A 53 -9.40 -5.79 2.81
C ILE A 53 -8.59 -4.62 2.23
N TYR A 54 -7.36 -4.47 2.72
CA TYR A 54 -6.38 -3.51 2.19
C TYR A 54 -5.20 -4.28 1.60
N VAL A 55 -4.89 -4.04 0.34
CA VAL A 55 -3.73 -4.60 -0.36
C VAL A 55 -2.91 -3.44 -0.87
N GLY A 56 -1.62 -3.41 -0.54
CA GLY A 56 -0.74 -2.33 -0.97
C GLY A 56 0.60 -2.84 -1.50
N CYS A 57 1.07 -2.24 -2.59
CA CYS A 57 2.37 -2.48 -3.19
C CYS A 57 3.21 -1.20 -3.15
N SER A 58 4.52 -1.30 -2.88
CA SER A 58 5.43 -0.15 -2.84
C SER A 58 4.91 0.97 -1.91
N ALA A 59 4.83 2.22 -2.36
CA ALA A 59 4.25 3.32 -1.59
C ALA A 59 2.79 3.05 -1.16
N GLY A 60 2.02 2.30 -1.96
CA GLY A 60 0.67 1.89 -1.61
C GLY A 60 0.60 0.96 -0.40
N SER A 61 1.68 0.23 -0.05
CA SER A 61 1.75 -0.57 1.18
C SER A 61 1.76 0.29 2.45
N VAL A 62 2.42 1.45 2.38
CA VAL A 62 2.44 2.44 3.46
C VAL A 62 1.06 3.05 3.63
N VAL A 63 0.42 3.48 2.53
CA VAL A 63 -0.94 4.02 2.55
C VAL A 63 -1.93 2.97 3.07
N ALA A 64 -1.88 1.75 2.55
CA ALA A 64 -2.73 0.64 3.00
C ALA A 64 -2.59 0.36 4.51
N ALA A 65 -1.37 0.42 5.04
CA ALA A 65 -1.12 0.22 6.47
C ALA A 65 -1.77 1.31 7.33
N LEU A 66 -1.75 2.57 6.89
CA LEU A 66 -2.40 3.68 7.58
C LEU A 66 -3.93 3.58 7.51
N LEU A 67 -4.48 3.32 6.34
CA LEU A 67 -5.93 3.19 6.15
C LEU A 67 -6.48 1.98 6.94
N ALA A 68 -5.77 0.86 6.95
CA ALA A 68 -6.14 -0.31 7.76
C ALA A 68 -6.08 -0.03 9.27
N ASN A 69 -5.23 0.90 9.71
CA ASN A 69 -5.19 1.40 11.08
C ASN A 69 -6.34 2.38 11.41
N GLY A 70 -7.26 2.63 10.47
CA GLY A 70 -8.39 3.54 10.65
C GLY A 70 -8.04 5.02 10.46
N VAL A 71 -6.82 5.33 9.99
CA VAL A 71 -6.48 6.71 9.60
C VAL A 71 -7.29 7.04 8.34
N ARG A 72 -8.07 8.12 8.37
CA ARG A 72 -8.85 8.55 7.21
C ARG A 72 -7.96 9.08 6.11
N ALA A 73 -8.25 8.74 4.86
CA ALA A 73 -7.50 9.27 3.72
C ALA A 73 -7.54 10.80 3.67
N ALA A 74 -8.66 11.42 4.03
CA ALA A 74 -8.78 12.88 4.13
C ALA A 74 -7.85 13.52 5.18
N GLU A 75 -7.49 12.78 6.24
CA GLU A 75 -6.53 13.23 7.25
C GLU A 75 -5.10 13.15 6.73
N ILE A 76 -4.75 12.04 6.08
CA ILE A 76 -3.45 11.86 5.40
C ILE A 76 -3.26 12.96 4.34
N TYR A 77 -4.30 13.22 3.54
CA TYR A 77 -4.31 14.28 2.53
C TYR A 77 -4.00 15.64 3.16
N ARG A 78 -4.71 16.02 4.24
CA ARG A 78 -4.49 17.31 4.92
C ARG A 78 -3.09 17.45 5.52
N ILE A 79 -2.56 16.37 6.11
CA ILE A 79 -1.21 16.37 6.67
C ILE A 79 -0.17 16.65 5.59
N ILE A 80 -0.36 16.07 4.40
CA ILE A 80 0.52 16.23 3.24
C ILE A 80 0.35 17.62 2.60
N ASP A 81 -0.88 18.05 2.37
CA ASP A 81 -1.22 19.31 1.67
C ASP A 81 -0.77 20.53 2.47
N GLU A 82 -0.97 20.51 3.80
CA GLU A 82 -0.61 21.61 4.70
C GLU A 82 0.84 21.51 5.24
N ASP A 83 1.63 20.52 4.80
CA ASP A 83 2.99 20.21 5.28
C ASP A 83 3.13 20.23 6.82
N ARG A 84 2.14 19.66 7.53
CA ARG A 84 2.09 19.72 9.01
C ARG A 84 3.25 18.97 9.65
N GLU A 85 3.76 19.46 10.78
CA GLU A 85 4.68 18.65 11.60
C GLU A 85 3.91 17.52 12.29
N HIS A 86 3.76 16.41 11.57
CA HIS A 86 3.03 15.22 12.01
C HIS A 86 3.90 13.98 11.83
N PRO A 87 3.83 12.97 12.72
CA PRO A 87 4.56 11.70 12.54
C PRO A 87 4.27 11.03 11.19
N LEU A 88 3.05 11.22 10.67
CA LEU A 88 2.59 10.74 9.36
C LEU A 88 2.92 11.69 8.20
N ASN A 89 3.41 12.90 8.46
CA ASN A 89 4.01 13.70 7.40
C ASN A 89 5.38 13.08 7.13
N PHE A 90 5.47 12.30 6.05
CA PHE A 90 6.70 11.70 5.53
C PHE A 90 7.66 12.79 5.02
N ARG A 91 8.04 13.72 5.91
CA ARG A 91 8.82 14.92 5.62
C ARG A 91 10.07 14.54 4.84
N ARG A 92 10.46 15.47 3.98
CA ARG A 92 11.72 15.45 3.25
C ARG A 92 12.91 15.08 4.16
N GLY A 93 12.95 15.39 5.46
CA GLY A 93 14.07 14.97 6.33
C GLY A 93 14.26 13.46 6.54
N ALA A 94 13.18 12.69 6.73
CA ALA A 94 13.27 11.25 7.02
C ALA A 94 13.41 10.40 5.74
N VAL A 95 12.83 10.90 4.64
CA VAL A 95 13.02 10.36 3.29
C VAL A 95 14.38 10.80 2.71
N TYR A 96 15.01 11.86 3.26
CA TYR A 96 16.36 12.31 2.90
C TYR A 96 17.41 11.96 3.96
N ALA A 97 17.39 10.74 4.48
CA ALA A 97 18.66 10.04 4.70
C ALA A 97 19.32 9.89 3.31
N SER A 98 19.97 10.98 2.87
CA SER A 98 20.15 11.30 1.46
C SER A 98 20.97 10.26 0.73
N ASN A 99 21.90 9.59 1.41
CA ASN A 99 22.66 8.51 0.79
C ASN A 99 21.82 7.24 0.64
N SER A 100 21.23 6.71 1.72
CA SER A 100 20.51 5.43 1.68
C SER A 100 19.24 5.47 0.83
N PHE A 101 18.46 6.55 0.89
CA PHE A 101 17.25 6.69 0.07
C PHE A 101 17.58 6.98 -1.40
N ARG A 102 18.59 7.81 -1.73
CA ARG A 102 19.01 7.99 -3.13
C ARG A 102 19.56 6.70 -3.72
N HIS A 103 20.31 5.92 -2.94
CA HIS A 103 20.76 4.61 -3.38
C HIS A 103 19.58 3.66 -3.58
N ALA A 104 18.61 3.62 -2.67
CA ALA A 104 17.40 2.79 -2.81
C ALA A 104 16.52 3.22 -3.98
N ALA A 105 16.30 4.52 -4.18
CA ALA A 105 15.52 5.07 -5.29
C ALA A 105 16.22 4.89 -6.64
N GLY A 106 17.55 5.08 -6.71
CA GLY A 106 18.32 4.80 -7.92
C GLY A 106 18.39 3.31 -8.24
N ARG A 107 18.44 2.46 -7.21
CA ARG A 107 18.31 1.01 -7.32
C ARG A 107 16.93 0.63 -7.88
N PHE A 108 15.85 1.15 -7.29
CA PHE A 108 14.49 0.96 -7.76
C PHE A 108 14.31 1.46 -9.20
N GLY A 109 14.78 2.67 -9.53
CA GLY A 109 14.75 3.20 -10.90
C GLY A 109 15.45 2.30 -11.92
N ARG A 110 16.59 1.69 -11.55
CA ARG A 110 17.27 0.70 -12.40
C ARG A 110 16.49 -0.60 -12.55
N LEU A 111 15.81 -1.05 -11.50
CA LEU A 111 14.91 -2.21 -11.56
C LEU A 111 13.74 -1.93 -12.54
N LEU A 112 13.10 -0.76 -12.41
CA LEU A 112 12.00 -0.36 -13.29
C LEU A 112 12.48 -0.17 -14.73
N TRP A 113 13.68 0.37 -14.93
CA TRP A 113 14.31 0.45 -16.24
C TRP A 113 14.61 -0.93 -16.83
N ALA A 114 15.14 -1.87 -16.04
CA ALA A 114 15.41 -3.23 -16.49
C ALA A 114 14.13 -3.98 -16.86
N VAL A 115 13.08 -3.85 -16.04
CA VAL A 115 11.73 -4.39 -16.31
C VAL A 115 11.16 -3.73 -17.57
N GLY A 116 11.19 -2.40 -17.67
CA GLY A 116 10.65 -1.66 -18.81
C GLY A 116 11.38 -1.94 -20.13
N LYS A 117 12.70 -2.04 -20.12
CA LYS A 117 13.50 -2.38 -21.31
C LYS A 117 13.15 -3.76 -21.85
N ASN A 118 12.94 -4.74 -20.96
CA ASN A 118 12.56 -6.10 -21.35
C ASN A 118 11.14 -6.18 -21.94
N ALA A 119 10.22 -5.32 -21.47
CA ALA A 119 8.87 -5.22 -22.01
C ALA A 119 8.83 -4.60 -23.42
N VAL A 120 9.71 -3.64 -23.71
CA VAL A 120 9.80 -2.96 -25.02
C VAL A 120 10.48 -3.83 -26.09
N THR A 121 11.38 -4.75 -25.71
CA THR A 121 12.07 -5.67 -26.65
C THR A 121 11.21 -6.82 -27.18
N GLY A 122 9.89 -6.84 -26.93
CA GLY A 122 8.95 -7.77 -27.58
C GLY A 122 9.00 -9.22 -27.09
N MET A 123 9.80 -9.53 -26.06
CA MET A 123 9.75 -10.83 -25.39
C MET A 123 8.65 -10.78 -24.32
N THR A 124 7.51 -11.41 -24.59
CA THR A 124 6.38 -11.58 -23.66
C THR A 124 6.77 -12.48 -22.47
N SER A 125 7.67 -12.00 -21.61
CA SER A 125 8.00 -12.68 -20.35
C SER A 125 6.99 -12.23 -19.31
N SER A 126 6.29 -13.19 -18.71
CA SER A 126 5.34 -12.95 -17.62
C SER A 126 5.96 -12.14 -16.46
N VAL A 127 5.16 -11.34 -15.75
CA VAL A 127 5.60 -10.52 -14.59
C VAL A 127 6.48 -11.30 -13.59
N PRO A 128 6.17 -12.58 -13.25
CA PRO A 128 7.04 -13.39 -12.38
C PRO A 128 8.44 -13.64 -12.96
N ASP A 129 8.53 -13.85 -14.27
CA ASP A 129 9.78 -14.19 -14.96
C ASP A 129 10.70 -12.96 -15.07
N MET A 130 10.11 -11.77 -15.20
CA MET A 130 10.82 -10.49 -15.13
C MET A 130 11.38 -10.23 -13.72
N LEU A 131 10.60 -10.55 -12.68
CA LEU A 131 11.01 -10.40 -11.29
C LEU A 131 12.13 -11.39 -10.91
N ALA A 132 12.03 -12.65 -11.35
CA ALA A 132 13.03 -13.69 -11.11
C ALA A 132 14.38 -13.45 -11.84
N ARG A 133 14.36 -12.73 -12.96
CA ARG A 133 15.59 -12.27 -13.64
C ARG A 133 16.19 -11.07 -12.93
N ALA A 134 15.36 -10.11 -12.53
CA ALA A 134 15.83 -8.98 -11.74
C ALA A 134 16.49 -9.44 -10.44
N GLU A 135 15.91 -10.39 -9.71
CA GLU A 135 16.47 -10.91 -8.45
C GLU A 135 17.91 -11.44 -8.58
N ARG A 136 18.26 -12.04 -9.73
CA ARG A 136 19.61 -12.60 -9.98
C ARG A 136 20.70 -11.54 -10.12
N ASP A 137 20.35 -10.32 -10.52
CA ASP A 137 21.30 -9.24 -10.79
C ASP A 137 21.47 -8.26 -9.61
N LEU A 138 20.78 -8.51 -8.50
CA LEU A 138 20.68 -7.55 -7.40
C LEU A 138 21.68 -7.87 -6.27
N PRO A 139 22.54 -6.91 -5.87
CA PRO A 139 23.47 -7.12 -4.78
C PRO A 139 22.72 -7.36 -3.46
N ALA A 140 23.33 -8.11 -2.55
CA ALA A 140 22.78 -8.37 -1.22
C ALA A 140 22.36 -7.06 -0.53
N GLY A 141 21.14 -7.04 0.03
CA GLY A 141 20.58 -5.85 0.68
C GLY A 141 19.92 -4.82 -0.24
N PHE A 142 19.81 -5.09 -1.55
CA PHE A 142 19.06 -4.22 -2.48
C PHE A 142 17.58 -4.05 -2.07
N PHE A 143 16.98 -5.08 -1.47
CA PHE A 143 15.60 -5.07 -0.96
C PHE A 143 15.50 -4.97 0.57
N SER A 144 16.54 -4.48 1.26
CA SER A 144 16.45 -4.35 2.72
C SER A 144 15.41 -3.27 3.10
N LEU A 145 14.33 -3.71 3.74
CA LEU A 145 13.27 -2.84 4.25
C LEU A 145 13.51 -2.41 5.70
N VAL A 146 14.65 -2.74 6.31
CA VAL A 146 14.92 -2.50 7.74
C VAL A 146 14.80 -1.03 8.13
N ALA A 147 15.33 -0.12 7.30
CA ALA A 147 15.23 1.31 7.57
C ALA A 147 13.78 1.82 7.45
N LEU A 148 13.03 1.32 6.46
CA LEU A 148 11.62 1.65 6.28
C LEU A 148 10.77 1.09 7.43
N GLU A 149 11.03 -0.15 7.85
CA GLU A 149 10.34 -0.80 8.96
C GLU A 149 10.54 -0.04 10.26
N ARG A 150 11.78 0.37 10.56
CA ARG A 150 12.09 1.16 11.75
C ARG A 150 11.35 2.49 11.74
N TYR A 151 11.41 3.20 10.61
CA TYR A 151 10.69 4.46 10.43
C TYR A 151 9.18 4.28 10.64
N MET A 152 8.58 3.28 9.98
CA MET A 152 7.15 2.98 10.12
C MET A 152 6.79 2.63 11.57
N ARG A 153 7.60 1.81 12.25
CA ARG A 153 7.39 1.45 13.65
C ARG A 153 7.36 2.67 14.56
N GLU A 154 8.34 3.57 14.42
CA GLU A 154 8.45 4.80 15.22
C GLU A 154 7.28 5.75 14.94
N THR A 155 6.97 5.97 13.66
CA THR A 155 5.85 6.82 13.22
C THR A 155 4.50 6.29 13.69
N LEU A 156 4.24 4.99 13.53
CA LEU A 156 2.98 4.36 13.96
C LEU A 156 2.86 4.42 15.49
N ALA A 157 3.95 4.12 16.23
CA ALA A 157 3.93 4.20 17.69
C ALA A 157 3.66 5.62 18.19
N ALA A 158 4.27 6.65 17.58
CA ALA A 158 4.03 8.05 17.92
C ALA A 158 2.57 8.48 17.68
N GLY A 159 1.91 7.89 16.69
CA GLY A 159 0.47 8.10 16.41
C GLY A 159 -0.48 7.19 17.19
N GLY A 160 0.02 6.32 18.09
CA GLY A 160 -0.80 5.34 18.80
C GLY A 160 -1.34 4.20 17.92
N LEU A 161 -0.78 4.02 16.73
CA LEU A 161 -1.19 3.04 15.71
C LEU A 161 -0.46 1.70 15.89
N ARG A 162 -0.98 0.65 15.25
CA ARG A 162 -0.45 -0.72 15.32
C ARG A 162 0.52 -1.01 14.18
N ASN A 163 1.69 -1.56 14.52
CA ASN A 163 2.72 -2.00 13.57
C ASN A 163 2.55 -3.48 13.13
N SER A 164 1.37 -4.06 13.30
CA SER A 164 1.04 -5.42 12.84
C SER A 164 -0.45 -5.53 12.56
N PHE A 165 -0.81 -6.10 11.40
CA PHE A 165 -2.21 -6.35 11.03
C PHE A 165 -2.90 -7.34 11.97
N SER A 166 -2.16 -8.22 12.65
CA SER A 166 -2.75 -9.13 13.64
C SER A 166 -3.24 -8.43 14.90
N ALA A 167 -2.80 -7.19 15.14
CA ALA A 167 -3.21 -6.37 16.28
C ALA A 167 -4.34 -5.38 15.93
N LEU A 168 -4.89 -5.45 14.71
CA LEU A 168 -6.03 -4.65 14.27
C LEU A 168 -7.34 -5.41 14.46
N ASP A 169 -8.43 -4.67 14.66
CA ASP A 169 -9.76 -5.23 14.74
C ASP A 169 -10.17 -5.88 13.41
N ARG A 170 -10.80 -7.04 13.49
CA ARG A 170 -11.33 -7.74 12.31
C ARG A 170 -12.75 -7.27 12.04
N THR A 171 -13.04 -6.96 10.78
CA THR A 171 -14.37 -6.54 10.30
C THR A 171 -15.31 -7.70 10.04
#